data_AF-A0A8T3WAV8-F1
#
_entry.id   AF-A0A8T3WAV8-F1
#
_cell.length_a   1.000
_cell.length_b   1.000
_cell.length_c   1.000
_cell.angle_alpha   90.00
_cell.angle_beta   90.00
_cell.angle_gamma   90.00
#
_symmetry.space_group_name_H-M   'P 1'
#
loop_
_entity.id
_entity.type
_entity.pdbx_description
1 polymer ?
#
loop_
_entity_poly.entity_id
_entity_poly.type
_entity_poly.pdbx_seq_one_letter_code
_entity_poly.pdbx_strand_id
1 'polypeptide(L)'
;MKKANKRLETLRQTFMRVLLKSPVSGVKFSGRKISLDFFGRRIADKFTIKKEDHVAEWSRKMKEVFIDKTFSEADREKSFKALCVHEVIEKFLVEKFGLKLDEEAHVVATQKEKEYLKSIGGNWRAHELEVFWDWHKQGEH
;
A
#
# COMPACT_ATOMS: atom_id res chain seq x y z
N MET A 1 1.26 -1.59 36.96
CA MET A 1 0.70 -1.15 35.65
C MET A 1 1.70 -0.39 34.76
N LYS A 2 2.42 0.65 35.21
CA LYS A 2 3.32 1.46 34.34
C LYS A 2 4.44 0.68 33.61
N LYS A 3 5.03 -0.36 34.23
CA LYS A 3 6.13 -1.14 33.62
C LYS A 3 5.68 -2.09 32.50
N ALA A 4 4.49 -2.69 32.60
CA ALA A 4 3.96 -3.61 31.59
C ALA A 4 3.64 -2.86 30.28
N ASN A 5 3.03 -1.67 30.39
CA ASN A 5 2.75 -0.81 29.24
C ASN A 5 4.04 -0.34 28.54
N LYS A 6 5.09 -0.02 29.30
CA LYS A 6 6.40 0.37 28.72
C LYS A 6 7.06 -0.79 27.93
N ARG A 7 6.93 -2.03 28.43
CA ARG A 7 7.46 -3.22 27.73
C ARG A 7 6.70 -3.50 26.45
N LEU A 8 5.36 -3.44 26.48
CA LEU A 8 4.52 -3.62 25.30
C LEU A 8 4.82 -2.57 24.23
N GLU A 9 4.98 -1.31 24.63
CA GLU A 9 5.34 -0.22 23.72
C GLU A 9 6.71 -0.47 23.06
N THR A 10 7.70 -0.92 23.84
CA THR A 10 9.03 -1.24 23.31
C THR A 10 8.99 -2.39 22.30
N LEU A 11 8.19 -3.42 22.58
CA LEU A 11 7.99 -4.54 21.66
C LEU A 11 7.29 -4.10 20.38
N ARG A 12 6.25 -3.26 20.50
CA ARG A 12 5.52 -2.69 19.36
C ARG A 12 6.42 -1.86 18.45
N GLN A 13 7.23 -0.96 19.02
CA GLN A 13 8.23 -0.19 18.27
C GLN A 13 9.28 -1.09 17.60
N THR A 14 9.72 -2.14 18.28
CA THR A 14 10.68 -3.09 17.71
C THR A 14 10.07 -3.85 16.54
N PHE A 15 8.82 -4.29 16.68
CA PHE A 15 8.08 -4.97 15.63
C PHE A 15 7.89 -4.08 14.40
N MET A 16 7.48 -2.82 14.59
CA MET A 16 7.36 -1.84 13.51
C MET A 16 8.68 -1.65 12.76
N ARG A 17 9.81 -1.52 13.48
CA ARG A 17 11.14 -1.43 12.84
C ARG A 17 11.47 -2.65 12.01
N VAL A 18 11.06 -3.85 12.45
CA VAL A 18 11.29 -5.08 11.68
C VAL A 18 10.45 -5.07 10.41
N LEU A 19 9.16 -4.70 10.49
CA LEU A 19 8.28 -4.60 9.32
C LEU A 19 8.79 -3.57 8.30
N LEU A 20 9.20 -2.39 8.77
CA LEU A 20 9.78 -1.33 7.94
C LEU A 20 11.09 -1.76 7.27
N LYS A 21 11.86 -2.67 7.88
CA LYS A 21 13.09 -3.22 7.27
C LYS A 21 12.85 -4.45 6.40
N SER A 22 11.68 -5.07 6.50
CA SER A 22 11.38 -6.28 5.76
C SER A 22 11.14 -5.95 4.28
N PRO A 23 11.85 -6.57 3.34
CA PRO A 23 11.68 -6.27 1.93
C PRO A 23 10.37 -6.86 1.40
N VAL A 24 9.82 -6.20 0.39
CA VAL A 24 8.85 -6.81 -0.52
C VAL A 24 9.60 -7.44 -1.67
N SER A 25 9.26 -8.68 -2.02
CA SER A 25 9.89 -9.40 -3.12
C SER A 25 8.88 -10.31 -3.82
N GLY A 26 9.29 -10.91 -4.94
CA GLY A 26 8.44 -11.90 -5.64
C GLY A 26 7.11 -11.35 -6.14
N VAL A 27 7.00 -10.03 -6.35
CA VAL A 27 5.75 -9.38 -6.79
C VAL A 27 5.38 -9.87 -8.19
N LYS A 28 4.21 -10.49 -8.32
CA LYS A 28 3.65 -10.98 -9.57
C LYS A 28 2.22 -10.51 -9.73
N PHE A 29 1.92 -10.05 -10.94
CA PHE A 29 0.56 -9.72 -11.37
C PHE A 29 0.09 -10.76 -12.38
N SER A 30 -1.07 -11.36 -12.13
CA SER A 30 -1.69 -12.35 -13.03
C SER A 30 -3.17 -12.02 -13.18
N GLY A 31 -3.51 -11.33 -14.27
CA GLY A 31 -4.84 -10.79 -14.49
C GLY A 31 -5.25 -9.86 -13.34
N ARG A 32 -6.29 -10.26 -12.58
CA ARG A 32 -6.84 -9.54 -11.43
C ARG A 32 -6.28 -9.97 -10.07
N LYS A 33 -5.08 -10.56 -10.07
CA LYS A 33 -4.44 -11.09 -8.86
C LYS A 33 -3.05 -10.51 -8.71
N ILE A 34 -2.71 -10.20 -7.47
CA ILE A 34 -1.37 -9.86 -7.03
C ILE A 34 -0.90 -10.94 -6.05
N SER A 35 0.35 -11.33 -6.17
CA SER A 35 1.04 -12.10 -5.14
C SER A 35 2.39 -11.50 -4.87
N LEU A 36 2.80 -11.45 -3.61
CA LEU A 36 4.10 -10.95 -3.18
C LEU A 36 4.58 -11.69 -1.93
N ASP A 37 5.87 -11.63 -1.68
CA ASP A 37 6.49 -12.13 -0.46
C ASP A 37 6.85 -10.96 0.45
N PHE A 38 6.37 -11.00 1.68
CA PHE A 38 6.63 -9.99 2.69
C PHE A 38 6.67 -10.62 4.09
N PHE A 39 7.64 -10.21 4.90
CA PHE A 39 7.81 -10.68 6.28
C PHE A 39 7.77 -12.22 6.43
N GLY A 40 8.48 -12.92 5.54
CA GLY A 40 8.56 -14.39 5.53
C GLY A 40 7.26 -15.10 5.13
N ARG A 41 6.27 -14.38 4.60
CA ARG A 41 4.99 -14.94 4.16
C ARG A 41 4.71 -14.57 2.71
N ARG A 42 4.12 -15.53 1.99
CA ARG A 42 3.49 -15.25 0.70
C ARG A 42 2.09 -14.71 0.92
N ILE A 43 1.84 -13.52 0.38
CA ILE A 43 0.56 -12.84 0.41
C ILE A 43 0.00 -12.87 -1.02
N ALA A 44 -1.26 -13.23 -1.16
CA ALA A 44 -1.95 -13.20 -2.45
C ALA A 44 -3.34 -12.62 -2.26
N ASP A 45 -3.72 -11.72 -3.15
CA ASP A 45 -5.04 -11.10 -3.12
C ASP A 45 -5.59 -10.89 -4.53
N LYS A 46 -6.90 -10.72 -4.59
CA LYS A 46 -7.60 -10.30 -5.80
C LYS A 46 -7.82 -8.80 -5.72
N PHE A 47 -7.42 -8.07 -6.76
CA PHE A 47 -7.79 -6.67 -6.94
C PHE A 47 -8.80 -6.58 -8.08
N THR A 48 -9.83 -5.76 -7.91
CA THR A 48 -10.75 -5.45 -9.02
C THR A 48 -10.32 -4.12 -9.62
N ILE A 49 -9.96 -4.12 -10.91
CA ILE A 49 -9.72 -2.87 -11.65
C ILE A 49 -11.06 -2.43 -12.23
N LYS A 50 -11.53 -1.25 -11.84
CA LYS A 50 -12.58 -0.53 -12.57
C LYS A 50 -11.95 0.71 -13.20
N LYS A 51 -12.28 0.95 -14.48
CA LYS A 51 -11.91 2.19 -15.17
C LYS A 51 -13.00 3.20 -14.87
N GLU A 52 -12.68 4.29 -14.20
CA GLU A 52 -13.58 5.43 -14.00
C GLU A 52 -12.95 6.71 -14.54
N ASP A 53 -13.79 7.72 -14.79
CA ASP A 53 -13.39 8.99 -15.40
C ASP A 53 -12.66 9.94 -14.41
N HIS A 54 -12.49 9.50 -13.17
CA HIS A 54 -11.81 10.20 -12.08
C HIS A 54 -10.75 9.28 -11.45
N VAL A 55 -9.74 9.88 -10.85
CA VAL A 55 -8.51 9.21 -10.43
C VAL A 55 -8.76 8.30 -9.23
N ALA A 56 -8.00 7.21 -9.19
CA ALA A 56 -7.73 6.29 -8.08
C ALA A 56 -8.46 6.56 -6.75
N GLU A 57 -9.77 6.34 -6.74
CA GLU A 57 -10.46 6.01 -5.50
C GLU A 57 -9.99 4.60 -5.10
N TRP A 58 -9.79 4.36 -3.80
CA TRP A 58 -9.84 3.00 -3.28
C TRP A 58 -11.05 2.91 -2.39
N SER A 59 -12.11 2.30 -2.91
CA SER A 59 -13.24 1.98 -2.08
C SER A 59 -12.84 0.83 -1.17
N ARG A 60 -12.46 1.16 0.08
CA ARG A 60 -12.19 0.17 1.15
C ARG A 60 -13.34 -0.85 1.29
N LYS A 61 -14.58 -0.45 0.93
CA LYS A 61 -15.79 -1.29 0.91
C LYS A 61 -15.87 -2.23 -0.31
N MET A 62 -15.37 -1.81 -1.48
CA MET A 62 -15.49 -2.55 -2.75
C MET A 62 -14.20 -3.25 -3.22
N LYS A 63 -13.04 -2.97 -2.62
CA LYS A 63 -11.71 -3.52 -3.01
C LYS A 63 -11.34 -3.22 -4.46
N GLU A 64 -11.57 -1.98 -4.88
CA GLU A 64 -11.42 -1.50 -6.25
C GLU A 64 -10.43 -0.34 -6.30
N VAL A 65 -9.52 -0.35 -7.29
CA VAL A 65 -8.58 0.75 -7.59
C VAL A 65 -9.01 1.40 -8.91
N PHE A 66 -9.14 2.73 -8.94
CA PHE A 66 -9.43 3.50 -10.17
C PHE A 66 -8.17 4.19 -10.75
N ILE A 67 -8.18 4.75 -11.97
CA ILE A 67 -6.97 5.31 -12.65
C ILE A 67 -7.34 6.51 -13.55
N ASP A 68 -6.58 7.62 -13.51
CA ASP A 68 -6.75 8.85 -14.33
C ASP A 68 -6.35 8.69 -15.82
N LYS A 69 -6.71 9.67 -16.66
CA LYS A 69 -6.50 9.81 -18.11
C LYS A 69 -5.33 10.71 -18.60
N THR A 70 -4.49 11.32 -17.76
CA THR A 70 -3.52 12.37 -18.17
C THR A 70 -2.02 12.04 -18.20
N PHE A 71 -1.57 10.84 -17.80
CA PHE A 71 -0.15 10.41 -17.87
C PHE A 71 0.19 9.45 -19.03
N SER A 72 1.47 9.16 -19.29
CA SER A 72 1.85 8.06 -20.18
C SER A 72 1.32 6.73 -19.62
N GLU A 73 0.83 5.81 -20.46
CA GLU A 73 0.25 4.53 -19.99
C GLU A 73 1.24 3.73 -19.12
N ALA A 74 2.53 3.82 -19.42
CA ALA A 74 3.59 3.10 -18.71
C ALA A 74 3.79 3.59 -17.26
N ASP A 75 3.72 4.90 -17.02
CA ASP A 75 3.88 5.44 -15.66
C ASP A 75 2.65 5.16 -14.81
N ARG A 76 1.45 5.17 -15.41
CA ARG A 76 0.21 4.76 -14.72
C ARG A 76 0.24 3.30 -14.32
N GLU A 77 0.74 2.43 -15.19
CA GLU A 77 0.85 1.00 -14.87
C GLU A 77 1.78 0.78 -13.67
N LYS A 78 2.89 1.52 -13.59
CA LYS A 78 3.81 1.46 -12.45
C LYS A 78 3.18 1.98 -11.17
N SER A 79 2.54 3.16 -11.20
CA SER A 79 1.80 3.73 -10.06
C SER A 79 0.72 2.78 -9.56
N PHE A 80 -0.07 2.23 -10.48
CA PHE A 80 -1.12 1.24 -10.17
C PHE A 80 -0.56 -0.01 -9.48
N LYS A 81 0.53 -0.57 -10.00
CA LYS A 81 1.17 -1.74 -9.37
C LYS A 81 1.71 -1.41 -7.98
N ALA A 82 2.20 -0.19 -7.77
CA ALA A 82 2.66 0.26 -6.45
C ALA A 82 1.50 0.38 -5.45
N LEU A 83 0.38 0.99 -5.84
CA LEU A 83 -0.84 1.05 -5.02
C LEU A 83 -1.35 -0.35 -4.66
N CYS A 84 -1.33 -1.30 -5.60
CA CYS A 84 -1.72 -2.67 -5.30
C CYS A 84 -0.80 -3.31 -4.23
N VAL A 85 0.49 -2.99 -4.24
CA VAL A 85 1.43 -3.45 -3.19
C VAL A 85 1.11 -2.81 -1.85
N HIS A 86 0.81 -1.51 -1.82
CA HIS A 86 0.38 -0.78 -0.61
C HIS A 86 -0.80 -1.51 0.05
N GLU A 87 -1.90 -1.68 -0.67
CA GLU A 87 -3.15 -2.22 -0.15
C GLU A 87 -3.00 -3.65 0.36
N VAL A 88 -2.28 -4.50 -0.37
CA VAL A 88 -2.05 -5.89 0.03
C VAL A 88 -1.27 -5.99 1.32
N ILE A 89 -0.29 -5.11 1.51
CA ILE A 89 0.53 -5.07 2.73
C ILE A 89 -0.28 -4.50 3.89
N GLU A 90 -0.96 -3.37 3.68
CA GLU A 90 -1.80 -2.73 4.69
C GLU A 90 -2.84 -3.72 5.23
N LYS A 91 -3.60 -4.36 4.33
CA LYS A 91 -4.58 -5.38 4.69
C LYS A 91 -3.96 -6.56 5.43
N PHE A 92 -2.85 -7.10 4.92
CA PHE A 92 -2.17 -8.22 5.57
C PHE A 92 -1.75 -7.88 7.01
N LEU A 93 -1.23 -6.67 7.23
CA LEU A 93 -0.78 -6.22 8.54
C LEU A 93 -1.93 -6.08 9.53
N VAL A 94 -3.06 -5.52 9.10
CA VAL A 94 -4.27 -5.42 9.92
C VAL A 94 -4.84 -6.82 10.22
N GLU A 95 -5.03 -7.66 9.21
CA GLU A 95 -5.66 -8.97 9.38
C GLU A 95 -4.79 -9.96 10.17
N LYS A 96 -3.46 -9.93 10.01
CA LYS A 96 -2.57 -10.90 10.67
C LYS A 96 -2.03 -10.45 12.01
N PHE A 97 -1.88 -9.15 12.22
CA PHE A 97 -1.22 -8.63 13.43
C PHE A 97 -2.09 -7.63 14.20
N GLY A 98 -3.28 -7.28 13.71
CA GLY A 98 -4.17 -6.33 14.38
C GLY A 98 -3.56 -4.94 14.50
N LEU A 99 -2.69 -4.56 13.56
CA LEU A 99 -2.11 -3.22 13.56
C LEU A 99 -3.19 -2.17 13.32
N LYS A 100 -2.99 -0.99 13.92
CA LYS A 100 -3.86 0.15 13.65
C LYS A 100 -3.64 0.61 12.20
N LEU A 101 -4.73 0.74 11.47
CA LEU A 101 -4.71 1.02 10.03
C LEU A 101 -3.89 2.27 9.70
N ASP A 102 -4.37 3.45 10.14
CA ASP A 102 -3.78 4.72 9.72
C ASP A 102 -2.49 5.08 10.49
N GLU A 103 -2.29 4.52 11.70
CA GLU A 103 -1.11 4.82 12.53
C GLU A 103 0.10 3.91 12.22
N GLU A 104 -0.14 2.67 11.77
CA GLU A 104 0.91 1.65 11.70
C GLU A 104 0.95 0.92 10.37
N ALA A 105 -0.16 0.30 9.98
CA ALA A 105 -0.21 -0.50 8.77
C ALA A 105 0.07 0.38 7.54
N HIS A 106 -0.54 1.57 7.51
CA HIS A 106 -0.35 2.58 6.48
C HIS A 106 1.10 3.01 6.35
N VAL A 107 1.77 3.32 7.47
CA VAL A 107 3.18 3.75 7.48
C VAL A 107 4.09 2.69 6.84
N VAL A 108 3.87 1.42 7.17
CA VAL A 108 4.63 0.33 6.56
C VAL A 108 4.29 0.21 5.08
N ALA A 109 3.00 0.19 4.74
CA ALA A 109 2.53 0.03 3.38
C ALA A 109 3.06 1.13 2.43
N THR A 110 3.02 2.41 2.84
CA THR A 110 3.55 3.54 2.06
C THR A 110 5.06 3.42 1.85
N GLN A 111 5.80 2.97 2.86
CA GLN A 111 7.23 2.72 2.67
C GLN A 111 7.46 1.62 1.63
N LYS A 112 6.66 0.55 1.66
CA LYS A 112 6.79 -0.59 0.75
C LYS A 112 6.32 -0.29 -0.67
N GLU A 113 5.30 0.54 -0.80
CA GLU A 113 4.90 1.15 -2.06
C GLU A 113 6.05 1.93 -2.70
N LYS A 114 6.68 2.84 -1.94
CA LYS A 114 7.82 3.63 -2.40
C LYS A 114 9.01 2.78 -2.81
N GLU A 115 9.35 1.78 -2.00
CA GLU A 115 10.43 0.82 -2.30
C GLU A 115 10.13 0.05 -3.60
N TYR A 116 8.91 -0.44 -3.76
CA TYR A 116 8.49 -1.18 -4.94
C TYR A 116 8.47 -0.31 -6.19
N LEU A 117 7.86 0.87 -6.13
CA LEU A 117 7.80 1.82 -7.25
C LEU A 117 9.20 2.16 -7.75
N LYS A 118 10.13 2.42 -6.82
CA LYS A 118 11.54 2.66 -7.16
C LYS A 118 12.18 1.45 -7.84
N SER A 119 11.87 0.22 -7.39
CA SER A 119 12.44 -1.01 -7.96
C SER A 119 12.03 -1.26 -9.42
N ILE A 120 10.87 -0.75 -9.84
CA ILE A 120 10.38 -0.85 -11.22
C ILE A 120 10.62 0.42 -12.05
N GLY A 121 11.50 1.31 -11.56
CA GLY A 121 11.87 2.56 -12.24
C GLY A 121 10.72 3.56 -12.36
N GLY A 122 9.87 3.66 -11.33
CA GLY A 122 8.84 4.68 -11.19
C GLY A 122 9.31 5.91 -10.40
N ASN A 123 8.57 7.01 -10.51
CA ASN A 123 8.89 8.29 -9.87
C ASN A 123 7.98 8.55 -8.66
N TRP A 124 8.52 8.42 -7.45
CA TRP A 124 7.76 8.64 -6.20
C TRP A 124 7.15 10.03 -6.10
N ARG A 125 7.87 11.09 -6.50
CA ARG A 125 7.37 12.46 -6.33
C ARG A 125 6.17 12.74 -7.23
N ALA A 126 6.20 12.22 -8.46
CA ALA A 126 5.06 12.34 -9.38
C ALA A 126 3.86 11.56 -8.84
N HIS A 127 4.11 10.34 -8.36
CA HIS A 127 3.10 9.45 -7.79
C HIS A 127 2.47 9.99 -6.49
N GLU A 128 3.28 10.51 -5.56
CA GLU A 128 2.79 11.07 -4.29
C GLU A 128 1.94 12.33 -4.52
N LEU A 129 2.31 13.17 -5.48
CA LEU A 129 1.49 14.32 -5.88
C LEU A 129 0.14 13.84 -6.44
N GLU A 130 0.13 12.81 -7.29
CA GLU A 130 -1.09 12.20 -7.83
C GLU A 130 -2.03 11.77 -6.70
N VAL A 131 -1.56 10.85 -5.84
CA VAL A 131 -2.34 10.35 -4.69
C VAL A 131 -2.83 11.48 -3.78
N PHE A 132 -1.99 12.49 -3.51
CA PHE A 132 -2.33 13.64 -2.66
C PHE A 132 -3.40 14.55 -3.26
N TRP A 133 -3.27 14.91 -4.54
CA TRP A 133 -4.25 15.76 -5.23
C TRP A 133 -5.62 15.10 -5.32
N ASP A 134 -5.67 13.77 -5.41
CA ASP A 134 -6.91 13.01 -5.51
C ASP A 134 -7.63 12.89 -4.17
N TRP A 135 -6.89 12.67 -3.08
CA TRP A 135 -7.43 12.73 -1.72
C TRP A 135 -8.08 14.08 -1.41
N HIS A 136 -7.47 15.19 -1.84
CA HIS A 136 -7.98 16.53 -1.57
C HIS A 136 -9.19 16.92 -2.43
N LYS A 137 -9.32 16.42 -3.65
CA LYS A 137 -10.52 16.65 -4.49
C LYS A 137 -11.76 15.93 -3.96
N GLN A 138 -11.59 14.84 -3.21
CA GLN A 138 -12.72 14.06 -2.66
C GLN A 138 -13.14 14.51 -1.26
N GLY A 139 -12.35 15.36 -0.59
CA GLY A 139 -12.67 15.95 0.72
C GLY A 139 -13.55 17.20 0.68
N GLU A 140 -13.97 17.66 -0.51
CA GLU A 140 -14.89 18.81 -0.69
C GLU A 140 -16.37 18.42 -0.86
N HIS A 141 -16.77 17.21 -0.44
CA HIS A 141 -18.17 16.76 -0.46
C HIS A 141 -18.72 16.44 0.94
#